data_AF-A0A1I2DTA1-F1
#
_entry.id   AF-A0A1I2DTA1-F1
#
_cell.length_a   1.000
_cell.length_b   1.000
_cell.length_c   1.000
_cell.angle_alpha   90.00
_cell.angle_beta   90.00
_cell.angle_gamma   90.00
#
_symmetry.space_group_name_H-M   'P 1'
#
loop_
_entity.id
_entity.type
_entity.pdbx_description
1 polymer ?
#
loop_
_entity_poly.entity_id
_entity_poly.type
_entity_poly.pdbx_seq_one_letter_code
_entity_poly.pdbx_strand_id
1 'polypeptide(L)'
;MDQFSPKPTIMAHEHHKEAAYHFRKAAEYHENAQQLHEAGDHEKEAHEAYVAYGHHNLADQHAQAAAEHHAEKHDTSGHSDPVA
;
A
#
# COMPACT_ATOMS: atom_id res chain seq x y z
N MET A 1 32.94 26.84 4.59
CA MET A 1 32.09 26.34 3.49
C MET A 1 31.55 25.01 3.95
N ASP A 2 30.55 25.06 4.82
CA ASP A 2 30.01 23.86 5.48
C ASP A 2 28.86 23.28 4.66
N GLN A 3 29.05 22.02 4.29
CA GLN A 3 28.11 21.20 3.56
C GLN A 3 26.99 20.75 4.51
N PHE A 4 25.84 21.41 4.43
CA PHE A 4 24.58 20.89 4.98
C PHE A 4 23.52 20.88 3.88
N SER A 5 23.71 20.00 2.90
CA SER A 5 22.61 19.59 2.03
C SER A 5 21.66 18.73 2.87
N PRO A 6 20.38 19.12 3.05
CA PRO A 6 19.43 18.27 3.75
C PRO A 6 19.29 16.95 2.98
N LYS A 7 19.47 15.82 3.68
CA LYS A 7 19.13 14.49 3.16
C LYS A 7 17.68 14.53 2.69
N PRO A 8 17.36 14.11 1.45
CA PRO A 8 15.97 14.02 1.04
C PRO A 8 15.30 13.01 1.97
N THR A 9 14.35 13.50 2.75
CA THR A 9 13.45 12.67 3.56
C THR A 9 12.60 11.91 2.55
N ILE A 10 13.02 10.69 2.20
CA ILE A 10 12.27 9.83 1.29
C ILE A 10 10.86 9.70 1.88
N MET A 11 9.89 10.03 1.04
CA MET A 11 8.54 10.41 1.40
C MET A 11 7.79 9.23 2.05
N ALA A 12 7.86 9.11 3.38
CA ALA A 12 7.01 8.19 4.16
C ALA A 12 5.49 8.51 4.05
N HIS A 13 5.06 9.38 3.12
CA HIS A 13 3.78 10.09 3.18
C HIS A 13 2.74 9.66 2.14
N GLU A 14 3.00 8.69 1.26
CA GLU A 14 2.00 8.27 0.28
C GLU A 14 1.64 6.78 0.30
N HIS A 15 2.19 5.98 1.22
CA HIS A 15 1.87 4.55 1.28
C HIS A 15 0.37 4.27 1.46
N HIS A 16 -0.34 5.04 2.31
CA HIS A 16 -1.81 4.90 2.41
C HIS A 16 -2.55 5.28 1.11
N LYS A 17 -2.05 6.26 0.37
CA LYS A 17 -2.65 6.72 -0.89
C LYS A 17 -2.46 5.68 -1.99
N GLU A 18 -1.26 5.14 -2.11
CA GLU A 18 -0.93 4.07 -3.07
C GLU A 18 -1.69 2.78 -2.72
N ALA A 19 -1.76 2.39 -1.44
CA ALA A 19 -2.56 1.26 -1.00
C ALA A 19 -4.04 1.42 -1.41
N ALA A 20 -4.64 2.58 -1.14
CA ALA A 20 -6.03 2.87 -1.51
C ALA A 20 -6.25 2.83 -3.03
N TYR A 21 -5.31 3.36 -3.82
CA TYR A 21 -5.36 3.31 -5.27
C TYR A 21 -5.38 1.87 -5.77
N HIS A 22 -4.45 1.04 -5.30
CA HIS A 22 -4.34 -0.36 -5.71
C HIS A 22 -5.53 -1.20 -5.25
N PHE A 23 -6.04 -1.01 -4.02
CA PHE A 23 -7.26 -1.70 -3.58
C PHE A 23 -8.47 -1.36 -4.45
N ARG A 24 -8.65 -0.08 -4.81
CA ARG A 24 -9.74 0.32 -5.71
C ARG A 24 -9.61 -0.35 -7.08
N LYS A 25 -8.42 -0.39 -7.67
CA LYS A 25 -8.16 -1.09 -8.93
C LYS A 25 -8.44 -2.59 -8.81
N ALA A 26 -8.02 -3.24 -7.72
CA ALA A 26 -8.31 -4.66 -7.49
C ALA A 26 -9.83 -4.92 -7.42
N ALA A 27 -10.59 -4.06 -6.74
CA ALA A 27 -12.03 -4.16 -6.68
C ALA A 27 -12.69 -4.03 -8.07
N GLU A 28 -12.31 -3.01 -8.85
CA GLU A 28 -12.78 -2.82 -10.23
C GLU A 28 -12.53 -4.07 -11.11
N TYR A 29 -11.34 -4.67 -10.98
CA TYR A 29 -10.99 -5.88 -11.74
C TYR A 29 -11.76 -7.12 -11.30
N HIS A 30 -12.04 -7.27 -9.99
CA HIS A 30 -12.92 -8.34 -9.50
C HIS A 30 -14.37 -8.16 -9.97
N GLU A 31 -14.89 -6.93 -10.00
CA GLU A 31 -16.21 -6.64 -10.55
C GLU A 31 -16.31 -7.02 -12.04
N ASN A 32 -15.29 -6.70 -12.82
CA ASN A 32 -15.22 -7.09 -14.24
C ASN A 32 -15.12 -8.62 -14.41
N ALA A 33 -14.30 -9.29 -13.59
CA ALA A 33 -14.20 -10.75 -13.62
C ALA A 33 -15.56 -11.42 -13.35
N GLN A 34 -16.32 -10.91 -12.38
CA GLN A 34 -17.68 -11.40 -12.10
C GLN A 34 -18.62 -11.22 -13.30
N GLN A 35 -18.58 -10.07 -13.98
CA GLN A 35 -19.39 -9.83 -15.18
C GLN A 35 -19.03 -10.79 -16.32
N LEU A 36 -17.73 -11.08 -16.51
CA LEU A 36 -17.24 -12.03 -17.52
C LEU A 36 -17.64 -13.47 -17.18
N HIS A 37 -17.61 -13.83 -15.90
CA HIS A 37 -18.11 -15.11 -15.42
C HIS A 37 -19.59 -15.30 -15.77
N GLU A 38 -20.42 -14.30 -15.48
CA GLU A 38 -21.86 -14.32 -15.80
C GLU A 38 -22.12 -14.39 -17.31
N ALA A 39 -21.23 -13.82 -18.13
CA ALA A 39 -21.28 -13.91 -19.59
C ALA A 39 -20.70 -15.22 -20.16
N GLY A 40 -20.07 -16.06 -19.34
CA GLY A 40 -19.41 -17.31 -19.76
C GLY A 40 -18.06 -17.12 -20.45
N ASP A 41 -17.43 -15.94 -20.34
CA ASP A 41 -16.12 -15.65 -20.93
C ASP A 41 -14.99 -15.96 -19.94
N HIS A 42 -14.80 -17.25 -19.67
CA HIS A 42 -13.92 -17.75 -18.60
C HIS A 42 -12.43 -17.43 -18.80
N GLU A 43 -11.95 -17.31 -20.04
CA GLU A 43 -10.56 -16.97 -20.31
C GLU A 43 -10.26 -15.53 -19.87
N LYS A 44 -11.17 -14.59 -20.18
CA LYS A 44 -11.01 -13.20 -19.74
C LYS A 44 -11.31 -13.03 -18.26
N GLU A 45 -12.30 -13.76 -17.72
CA GLU A 45 -12.56 -13.82 -16.28
C GLU A 45 -11.27 -14.14 -15.50
N ALA A 46 -10.57 -15.21 -15.88
CA ALA A 46 -9.34 -15.63 -15.24
C ALA A 46 -8.23 -14.56 -15.35
N HIS A 47 -8.15 -13.88 -16.50
CA HIS A 47 -7.22 -12.78 -16.69
C HIS A 47 -7.51 -11.61 -15.74
N GLU A 48 -8.76 -11.13 -15.68
CA GLU A 48 -9.15 -10.01 -14.81
C GLU A 48 -8.94 -10.35 -13.32
N ALA A 49 -9.28 -11.58 -12.91
CA ALA A 49 -9.03 -12.06 -11.55
C ALA A 49 -7.53 -12.08 -11.20
N TYR A 50 -6.66 -12.45 -12.15
CA TYR A 50 -5.21 -12.43 -11.95
C TYR A 50 -4.67 -11.00 -11.83
N VAL A 51 -5.17 -10.07 -12.64
CA VAL A 51 -4.79 -8.65 -12.56
C VAL A 51 -5.26 -8.04 -11.22
N ALA A 52 -6.48 -8.37 -10.77
CA ALA A 52 -6.99 -7.96 -9.47
C ALA A 52 -6.07 -8.42 -8.32
N TYR A 53 -5.64 -9.69 -8.35
CA TYR A 53 -4.69 -10.24 -7.38
C TYR A 53 -3.35 -9.50 -7.37
N GLY A 54 -2.83 -9.14 -8.56
CA GLY A 54 -1.62 -8.32 -8.66
C GLY A 54 -1.76 -6.96 -7.97
N HIS A 55 -2.88 -6.28 -8.19
CA HIS A 55 -3.17 -5.01 -7.50
C HIS A 55 -3.34 -5.19 -5.99
N HIS A 56 -4.02 -6.25 -5.54
CA HIS A 56 -4.18 -6.56 -4.12
C HIS A 56 -2.82 -6.71 -3.41
N ASN A 57 -1.88 -7.47 -3.99
CA ASN A 57 -0.55 -7.66 -3.41
C ASN A 57 0.23 -6.33 -3.28
N LEU A 58 0.15 -5.47 -4.28
CA LEU A 58 0.78 -4.14 -4.22
C LEU A 58 0.14 -3.28 -3.13
N ALA A 59 -1.19 -3.32 -3.02
CA ALA A 59 -1.91 -2.59 -1.98
C ALA A 59 -1.48 -3.03 -0.57
N ASP A 60 -1.37 -4.34 -0.35
CA ASP A 60 -0.93 -4.93 0.92
C ASP A 60 0.51 -4.53 1.26
N GLN A 61 1.42 -4.55 0.28
CA GLN A 61 2.80 -4.07 0.48
C GLN A 61 2.84 -2.60 0.94
N HIS A 62 2.05 -1.73 0.30
CA HIS A 62 1.96 -0.34 0.71
C HIS A 62 1.28 -0.19 2.09
N ALA A 63 0.21 -0.93 2.38
CA ALA A 63 -0.47 -0.89 3.66
C ALA A 63 0.44 -1.34 4.81
N GLN A 64 1.22 -2.40 4.60
CA GLN A 64 2.21 -2.89 5.55
C GLN A 64 3.30 -1.83 5.80
N ALA A 65 3.90 -1.26 4.76
CA ALA A 65 4.91 -0.21 4.92
C ALA A 65 4.35 1.03 5.66
N ALA A 66 3.10 1.40 5.40
CA ALA A 66 2.43 2.47 6.14
C ALA A 66 2.28 2.14 7.64
N ALA A 67 1.89 0.90 7.96
CA ALA A 67 1.72 0.43 9.33
C ALA A 67 3.06 0.35 10.09
N GLU A 68 4.12 -0.13 9.43
CA GLU A 68 5.48 -0.20 10.00
C GLU A 68 6.02 1.20 10.34
N HIS A 69 5.84 2.17 9.44
CA HIS A 69 6.22 3.56 9.71
C HIS A 69 5.43 4.21 10.86
N HIS A 70 4.19 3.79 11.09
CA HIS A 70 3.45 4.20 12.28
C HIS A 70 4.05 3.60 13.55
N ALA A 71 4.42 2.32 13.56
CA ALA A 71 5.03 1.67 14.71
C ALA A 71 6.39 2.28 15.11
N GLU A 72 7.26 2.61 14.15
CA GLU A 72 8.58 3.23 14.40
C GLU A 72 8.48 4.59 15.11
N LYS A 73 7.42 5.37 14.88
CA LYS A 73 7.21 6.66 15.56
C LYS A 73 6.77 6.51 17.02
N HIS A 74 6.23 5.36 17.40
CA HIS A 74 5.84 5.10 18.79
C HIS A 74 6.98 4.53 19.65
N ASP A 75 8.00 3.92 19.03
CA ASP A 75 9.15 3.36 19.77
C ASP A 75 10.21 4.42 20.13
N THR A 76 10.24 5.53 19.38
CA THR A 76 11.19 6.64 19.61
C THR A 76 10.69 7.72 20.57
N SER A 77 9.46 7.61 21.06
CA SER A 77 8.84 8.57 21.98
C SER A 77 8.56 8.01 23.38
N GLY A 78 9.10 6.82 23.71
CA GLY A 78 8.96 6.15 25.00
C GLY A 78 10.16 6.33 25.94
N HIS A 79 9.98 7.21 26.92
CA HIS A 79 10.70 7.29 28.21
C HIS A 79 12.21 7.59 28.25
N SER A 80 12.53 8.86 28.54
CA SER A 80 13.66 9.20 29.40
C SER A 80 13.29 10.45 30.21
N ASP A 81 12.33 10.31 31.13
CA ASP A 81 12.22 11.28 32.23
C ASP A 81 13.45 11.09 33.12
N PRO A 82 14.30 12.12 33.32
CA PRO A 82 15.41 12.01 34.24
C PRO A 82 14.84 11.94 35.66
N VAL A 83 15.10 10.83 36.34
CA VAL A 83 14.87 10.69 37.78
C VAL A 83 15.66 11.79 38.48
N ALA A 84 14.92 12.67 39.18
CA ALA A 84 15.45 13.72 40.04
C ALA A 84 16.09 13.15 41.31
#